data_AF-A0A7C5MFX8-F1
#
_entry.id   AF-A0A7C5MFX8-F1
#
_cell.length_a   1.000
_cell.length_b   1.000
_cell.length_c   1.000
_cell.angle_alpha   90.00
_cell.angle_beta   90.00
_cell.angle_gamma   90.00
#
_symmetry.space_group_name_H-M   'P 1'
#
loop_
_entity.id
_entity.type
_entity.pdbx_description
1 polymer ?
#
loop_
_entity_poly.entity_id
_entity_poly.type
_entity_poly.pdbx_seq_one_letter_code
_entity_poly.pdbx_strand_id
1 'polypeptide(L)' 'MKLLAFLGLMLILLGLTLIILTYLINYSSKISFENLRRLPKFLIYIYEKNGLTFITSPILIIIGLGYFLWVFLKIFHK' A
#
# COMPACT_ATOMS: atom_id res chain seq x y z
N MET A 1 7.66 -14.89 32.77
CA MET A 1 6.65 -15.62 31.96
C MET A 1 5.45 -14.76 31.55
N LYS A 2 4.78 -14.05 32.47
CA LYS A 2 3.59 -13.23 32.14
C LYS A 2 3.81 -12.12 31.10
N LEU A 3 4.99 -11.47 31.10
CA LEU A 3 5.33 -10.40 30.15
C LEU A 3 5.43 -10.89 28.69
N LEU A 4 6.07 -12.04 28.46
CA LEU A 4 6.18 -12.62 27.11
C LEU A 4 4.81 -13.06 26.58
N ALA A 5 3.95 -13.61 27.45
CA ALA A 5 2.59 -13.97 27.07
C ALA A 5 1.75 -12.73 26.69
N PHE A 6 1.91 -11.62 27.41
CA PHE A 6 1.25 -10.36 27.08
C PHE A 6 1.73 -9.77 25.76
N LEU A 7 3.04 -9.78 25.52
CA LEU A 7 3.62 -9.32 24.26
C LEU A 7 3.15 -10.18 23.07
N GLY A 8 3.10 -11.51 23.25
CA GLY A 8 2.56 -12.43 22.24
C GLY A 8 1.09 -12.14 21.92
N LEU A 9 0.27 -11.89 22.94
CA LEU A 9 -1.14 -11.55 22.77
C LEU A 9 -1.32 -10.22 22.03
N MET A 10 -0.50 -9.20 22.34
CA MET A 10 -0.47 -7.92 21.61
C MET A 10 -0.11 -8.11 20.13
N LEU A 11 0.89 -8.93 19.82
CA LEU A 11 1.31 -9.22 18.45
C LEU A 11 0.21 -9.95 17.66
N ILE A 12 -0.48 -10.90 18.29
CA ILE A 12 -1.60 -11.62 17.68
C ILE A 12 -2.75 -10.65 17.36
N LEU A 13 -3.11 -9.78 18.31
CA LEU A 13 -4.14 -8.75 18.09
C LEU A 13 -3.75 -7.80 16.96
N LEU A 14 -2.49 -7.38 16.91
CA LEU A 14 -1.99 -6.48 15.88
C LEU A 14 -2.05 -7.14 14.49
N GLY A 15 -1.65 -8.41 14.38
CA GLY A 15 -1.80 -9.19 13.15
C GLY A 15 -3.26 -9.33 12.69
N LEU A 16 -4.16 -9.67 13.60
CA LEU A 16 -5.60 -9.72 13.34
C LEU A 16 -6.14 -8.37 12.84
N THR A 17 -5.73 -7.28 13.49
CA THR A 17 -6.16 -5.92 13.13
C THR A 17 -5.70 -5.56 11.72
N LEU A 18 -4.45 -5.90 11.35
CA LEU A 18 -3.93 -5.67 10.00
C LEU A 18 -4.68 -6.48 8.93
N ILE A 19 -5.05 -7.73 9.23
CA ILE A 19 -5.83 -8.57 8.32
C ILE A 19 -7.24 -7.98 8.11
N ILE A 20 -7.92 -7.61 9.20
CA ILE A 20 -9.26 -7.00 9.16
C ILE A 20 -9.21 -5.68 8.40
N LEU A 21 -8.20 -4.85 8.64
CA LEU A 21 -8.00 -3.58 7.96
C LEU A 21 -7.82 -3.78 6.45
N THR A 22 -7.01 -4.77 6.04
CA THR A 22 -6.82 -5.14 4.63
C THR A 22 -8.14 -5.57 3.98
N TYR A 23 -8.95 -6.35 4.70
CA TYR A 23 -10.26 -6.80 4.22
C TYR A 23 -11.26 -5.65 4.09
N LEU A 24 -11.29 -4.72 5.06
CA LEU A 24 -12.14 -3.53 5.05
C LEU A 24 -11.77 -2.60 3.88
N ILE A 25 -10.47 -2.39 3.66
CA ILE A 25 -9.97 -1.61 2.53
C ILE A 25 -10.40 -2.28 1.23
N ASN A 26 -10.21 -3.60 1.06
CA ASN A 26 -10.65 -4.30 -0.15
C ASN A 26 -12.16 -4.20 -0.41
N TYR A 27 -12.99 -4.27 0.63
CA TYR A 27 -14.44 -4.17 0.50
C TYR A 27 -14.91 -2.76 0.13
N SER A 28 -14.39 -1.74 0.82
CA SER A 28 -14.67 -0.33 0.53
C SER A 28 -14.15 0.07 -0.85
N SER A 29 -12.97 -0.40 -1.20
CA SER A 29 -12.33 -0.02 -2.44
C SER A 29 -13.05 -0.65 -3.64
N LYS A 30 -13.60 -1.87 -3.53
CA LYS A 30 -14.49 -2.47 -4.56
C LYS A 30 -15.67 -1.55 -4.96
N ILE A 31 -16.21 -0.78 -4.02
CA ILE A 31 -17.35 0.13 -4.26
C ILE A 31 -16.89 1.44 -4.93
N SER A 32 -15.66 1.90 -4.64
CA SER A 32 -15.10 3.15 -5.19
C SER A 32 -14.37 2.95 -6.54
N PHE A 33 -13.86 1.75 -6.81
CA PHE A 33 -13.05 1.46 -8.00
C PHE A 33 -13.79 1.50 -9.32
N GLU A 34 -15.12 1.40 -9.34
CA GLU A 34 -15.92 1.50 -10.56
C GLU A 34 -15.63 2.82 -11.30
N ASN A 35 -15.49 3.91 -10.53
CA ASN A 35 -15.17 5.23 -11.06
C ASN A 35 -13.68 5.40 -11.34
N LEU A 36 -12.80 4.80 -10.53
CA LEU A 36 -11.35 4.87 -10.73
C LEU A 36 -10.87 4.04 -11.94
N ARG A 37 -11.60 2.97 -12.32
CA ARG A 37 -11.33 2.19 -13.54
C ARG A 37 -11.55 2.99 -14.83
N ARG A 38 -12.33 4.08 -14.78
CA ARG A 38 -12.52 4.99 -15.92
C ARG A 38 -11.37 5.98 -16.08
N LEU A 39 -10.52 6.12 -15.07
CA LEU A 39 -9.35 7.00 -15.16
C LEU A 39 -8.30 6.39 -16.08
N PRO A 40 -7.47 7.22 -16.70
CA PRO A 40 -6.41 6.73 -17.58
C PRO A 40 -5.43 5.85 -16.82
N LYS A 41 -5.05 4.72 -17.42
CA LYS A 41 -4.15 3.72 -16.81
C LYS A 41 -2.78 4.28 -16.40
N PHE A 42 -2.33 5.37 -17.03
CA PHE A 42 -1.07 6.03 -16.68
C PHE A 42 -1.14 6.82 -15.36
N LEU A 43 -2.35 7.26 -14.97
CA LEU A 43 -2.61 7.92 -13.69
C LEU A 43 -2.83 6.90 -12.58
N ILE A 44 -3.69 5.91 -12.82
CA ILE A 44 -4.04 4.88 -11.82
C ILE A 44 -4.09 3.53 -12.51
N TYR A 45 -3.25 2.61 -12.03
CA TYR A 45 -3.20 1.23 -12.47
C TYR A 45 -3.72 0.33 -11.35
N ILE A 46 -4.84 -0.33 -11.63
CA ILE A 46 -5.48 -1.27 -10.70
C ILE A 46 -5.17 -2.67 -11.19
N TYR A 47 -4.51 -3.45 -10.35
CA TYR A 47 -4.19 -4.86 -10.58
C TYR A 47 -4.97 -5.73 -9.60
N GLU A 48 -5.81 -6.62 -10.10
CA GLU A 48 -6.55 -7.58 -9.27
C GLU A 48 -6.08 -9.00 -9.57
N LYS A 49 -5.63 -9.74 -8.56
CA LYS A 49 -5.31 -11.17 -8.68
C LYS A 49 -5.65 -11.92 -7.40
N ASN A 50 -6.36 -13.04 -7.55
CA ASN A 50 -6.75 -13.95 -6.44
C ASN A 50 -7.46 -13.25 -5.27
N GLY A 51 -8.30 -12.25 -5.56
CA GLY A 51 -9.02 -11.47 -4.53
C GLY A 51 -8.20 -10.36 -3.85
N LEU A 52 -6.93 -10.19 -4.21
CA LEU A 52 -6.11 -9.06 -3.78
C LEU A 52 -6.15 -7.96 -4.82
N THR A 53 -6.48 -6.74 -4.40
CA THR A 53 -6.50 -5.55 -5.26
C THR A 53 -5.31 -4.66 -4.95
N PHE A 54 -4.41 -4.51 -5.90
CA PHE A 54 -3.25 -3.64 -5.82
C PHE A 54 -3.51 -2.38 -6.64
N ILE A 55 -3.56 -1.23 -5.98
CA ILE A 55 -3.69 0.07 -6.66
C ILE A 55 -2.31 0.70 -6.68
N THR A 56 -1.86 1.09 -7.86
CA THR A 56 -0.64 1.87 -8.00
C THR A 56 -0.88 3.04 -8.94
N SER A 57 -0.01 4.04 -8.87
CA SER A 57 0.00 5.16 -9.80
C SER A 57 1.35 5.18 -10.51
N PRO A 58 1.40 4.77 -11.80
CA PRO A 58 2.65 4.74 -12.56
C PRO A 58 3.36 6.10 -12.58
N ILE A 59 2.59 7.20 -12.66
CA ILE A 59 3.14 8.56 -12.66
C ILE A 59 3.85 8.89 -11.35
N LEU A 60 3.25 8.50 -10.21
CA LEU A 60 3.83 8.73 -8.88
C LEU A 60 5.10 7.92 -8.69
N ILE A 61 5.17 6.70 -9.24
CA ILE A 61 6.40 5.90 -9.23
C ILE A 61 7.52 6.63 -9.99
N ILE A 62 7.24 7.16 -11.18
CA ILE A 62 8.23 7.90 -11.99
C ILE A 62 8.71 9.16 -11.24
N ILE A 63 7.78 9.94 -10.69
CA ILE A 63 8.10 11.15 -9.92
C ILE A 63 8.94 10.80 -8.69
N GLY A 64 8.55 9.75 -7.97
CA GLY A 64 9.27 9.26 -6.79
C GLY A 64 10.69 8.82 -7.12
N LEU A 65 10.87 8.06 -8.21
CA LEU A 65 12.19 7.65 -8.70
C LEU A 65 13.03 8.86 -9.12
N GLY A 66 12.46 9.82 -9.85
CA GLY A 66 13.15 11.04 -10.24
C GLY A 66 13.60 11.87 -9.04
N TYR A 67 12.72 12.04 -8.05
CA TYR A 67 13.04 12.73 -6.80
C TYR A 67 14.11 11.99 -5.99
N PHE A 68 13.98 10.67 -5.87
CA PHE A 68 14.97 9.84 -5.19
C PHE A 68 16.35 9.97 -5.86
N LEU A 69 16.41 9.91 -7.19
CA LEU A 69 17.65 10.07 -7.94
C LEU A 69 18.25 11.47 -7.74
N TRP A 70 17.41 12.52 -7.73
CA TRP A 70 17.86 13.88 -7.45
C TRP A 70 18.45 14.04 -6.05
N VAL A 71 17.77 13.51 -5.03
CA VAL A 71 18.27 13.51 -3.65
C VAL A 71 19.57 12.71 -3.54
N PHE A 72 19.63 11.53 -4.16
CA PHE A 72 20.81 10.68 -4.18
C PHE A 72 22.01 11.42 -4.81
N LEU A 73 21.84 12.01 -5.99
CA LEU A 73 22.88 12.82 -6.62
C LEU A 73 23.31 13.99 -5.73
N LYS A 74 22.36 14.70 -5.11
CA LYS A 74 22.66 15.82 -4.22
C LYS A 74 23.47 15.42 -2.98
N ILE A 75 23.28 14.21 -2.46
CA ILE A 75 23.99 13.69 -1.29
C ILE A 75 25.41 13.21 -1.68
N PHE A 76 25.55 12.52 -2.81
CA PHE A 76 26.84 11.94 -3.21
C PHE A 76 27.77 12.89 -3.97
N HIS A 77 27.24 13.97 -4.56
CA HIS A 77 28.02 14.98 -5.28
C HIS A 77 28.39 16.20 -4.41
N LYS A 78 28.39 16.03 -3.09
CA LYS A 78 28.75 17.04 -2.08
C LYS A 78 29.85 16.48 -1.19
#